data_AF-A0A0A1M7R0-F1
#
_entry.id   AF-A0A0A1M7R0-F1
#
_cell.length_a   1.000
_cell.length_b   1.000
_cell.length_c   1.000
_cell.angle_alpha   90.00
_cell.angle_beta   90.00
_cell.angle_gamma   90.00
#
_symmetry.space_group_name_H-M   'P 1'
#
loop_
_entity.id
_entity.type
_entity.pdbx_description
1 polymer ?
#
loop_
_entity_poly.entity_id
_entity_poly.type
_entity_poly.pdbx_seq_one_letter_code
_entity_poly.pdbx_strand_id
1 'polypeptide(L)'
;MMSNYEFRETGSRNIERDGEQVRLVSFRGNSPIEGDDRERLNIDGAIVVQITEYFQAGIDGEIPELIKNKVVERLTARETENAE
;
A
#
# COMPACT_ATOMS: atom_id res chain seq x y z
N MET A 1 6.50 14.25 0.94
CA MET A 1 6.37 13.34 2.11
C MET A 1 4.90 12.96 2.28
N MET A 2 4.54 11.68 2.12
CA MET A 2 3.16 11.16 2.22
C MET A 2 2.68 10.97 3.68
N SER A 3 3.26 11.71 4.63
CA SER A 3 3.37 11.27 6.02
C SER A 3 2.05 11.13 6.80
N ASN A 4 0.91 11.54 6.24
CA ASN A 4 -0.36 11.54 6.94
C ASN A 4 -1.48 10.72 6.25
N TYR A 5 -1.17 9.96 5.19
CA TYR A 5 -2.21 9.14 4.55
C TYR A 5 -2.62 7.96 5.44
N GLU A 6 -3.92 7.79 5.64
CA GLU A 6 -4.48 6.62 6.30
C GLU A 6 -4.80 5.54 5.27
N PHE A 7 -4.07 4.42 5.36
CA PHE A 7 -4.26 3.26 4.49
C PHE A 7 -5.12 2.20 5.16
N ARG A 8 -6.01 1.60 4.37
CA ARG A 8 -6.82 0.46 4.79
C ARG A 8 -6.86 -0.60 3.70
N GLU A 9 -6.85 -1.86 4.11
CA GLU A 9 -7.17 -2.98 3.24
C GLU A 9 -8.65 -2.94 2.84
N THR A 10 -8.93 -3.14 1.56
CA THR A 10 -10.30 -3.30 1.04
C THR A 10 -10.58 -4.74 0.57
N GLY A 11 -9.55 -5.56 0.47
CA GLY A 11 -9.67 -7.00 0.24
C GLY A 11 -8.33 -7.61 -0.17
N SER A 12 -8.20 -8.92 0.04
CA SER A 12 -7.00 -9.63 -0.36
C SER A 12 -7.30 -11.04 -0.86
N ARG A 13 -6.44 -11.53 -1.75
CA ARG A 13 -6.52 -12.88 -2.32
C ARG A 13 -5.13 -13.43 -2.63
N ASN A 14 -4.99 -14.74 -2.61
CA ASN A 14 -3.77 -15.40 -3.07
C ASN A 14 -3.75 -15.38 -4.61
N ILE A 15 -2.58 -15.13 -5.18
CA ILE A 15 -2.31 -15.25 -6.61
C ILE A 15 -0.97 -15.96 -6.82
N GLU A 16 -0.76 -16.48 -8.01
CA GLU A 16 0.56 -16.96 -8.44
C GLU A 16 1.26 -15.86 -9.25
N ARG A 17 2.54 -15.62 -8.97
CA ARG A 17 3.37 -14.68 -9.71
C ARG A 17 4.78 -15.25 -9.80
N ASP A 18 5.30 -15.37 -11.02
CA ASP A 18 6.67 -15.86 -11.28
C ASP A 18 6.96 -17.24 -10.64
N GLY A 19 5.94 -18.10 -10.51
CA GLY A 19 6.04 -19.43 -9.89
C GLY A 19 5.93 -19.45 -8.36
N GLU A 20 5.74 -18.29 -7.72
CA GLU A 20 5.59 -18.15 -6.27
C GLU A 20 4.14 -17.77 -5.90
N GLN A 21 3.66 -18.31 -4.77
CA GLN A 21 2.38 -17.87 -4.21
C GLN A 21 2.59 -16.58 -3.40
N VAL A 22 1.87 -15.53 -3.81
CA VAL A 22 1.92 -14.20 -3.21
C VAL A 22 0.52 -13.73 -2.85
N ARG A 23 0.42 -12.73 -1.98
CA ARG A 23 -0.86 -12.11 -1.63
C ARG A 23 -1.04 -10.81 -2.42
N LEU A 24 -2.12 -10.72 -3.17
CA LEU A 24 -2.58 -9.47 -3.75
C LEU A 24 -3.48 -8.76 -2.73
N VAL A 25 -3.08 -7.56 -2.32
CA VAL A 25 -3.79 -6.76 -1.30
C VAL A 25 -4.28 -5.48 -1.97
N SER A 26 -5.61 -5.33 -2.04
CA SER A 26 -6.26 -4.12 -2.49
C SER A 26 -6.42 -3.16 -1.33
N PHE A 27 -6.21 -1.87 -1.58
CA PHE A 27 -6.21 -0.86 -0.53
C PHE A 27 -6.85 0.45 -0.97
N ARG A 28 -7.23 1.25 0.03
CA ARG A 28 -7.53 2.67 -0.12
C ARG A 28 -6.69 3.47 0.85
N GLY A 29 -5.99 4.48 0.35
CA GLY A 29 -5.35 5.55 1.11
C GLY A 29 -6.20 6.81 1.05
N ASN A 30 -6.40 7.49 2.18
CA ASN A 30 -7.08 8.78 2.20
C ASN A 30 -6.14 9.82 2.80
N SER A 31 -6.07 11.00 2.20
CA SER A 31 -5.37 12.13 2.79
C SER A 31 -6.04 12.53 4.12
N PRO A 32 -5.27 13.01 5.11
CA PRO A 32 -5.86 13.57 6.33
C PRO A 32 -6.74 14.77 5.96
N ILE A 33 -7.73 15.06 6.80
CA ILE A 33 -8.51 16.31 6.67
C ILE A 33 -7.73 17.37 7.46
N GLU A 34 -7.03 18.26 6.75
CA GLU A 34 -6.36 19.42 7.36
C GLU A 34 -7.07 20.71 6.90
N GLY A 35 -7.73 21.41 7.83
CA GLY A 35 -8.29 22.76 7.58
C GLY A 35 -9.65 22.84 6.86
N ASP A 36 -9.97 24.03 6.34
CA ASP A 36 -11.19 24.36 5.56
C ASP A 36 -11.07 23.96 4.08
N ASP A 37 -9.89 23.47 3.67
CA ASP A 37 -9.65 22.97 2.33
C ASP A 37 -10.39 21.65 2.12
N ARG A 38 -11.39 21.68 1.24
CA ARG A 38 -12.22 20.52 0.88
C ARG A 38 -11.52 19.55 -0.07
N GLU A 39 -10.27 19.81 -0.41
CA GLU A 39 -9.49 18.96 -1.30
C GLU A 39 -9.15 17.64 -0.60
N ARG A 40 -9.60 16.54 -1.19
CA ARG A 40 -9.32 15.18 -0.71
C ARG A 40 -8.64 14.44 -1.83
N LEU A 41 -7.50 13.84 -1.52
CA LEU A 41 -6.84 12.93 -2.43
C LEU A 41 -7.00 11.51 -1.88
N ASN A 42 -7.80 10.73 -2.60
CA ASN A 42 -8.00 9.31 -2.33
C ASN A 42 -7.18 8.51 -3.32
N ILE A 43 -6.46 7.50 -2.82
CA ILE A 43 -5.62 6.62 -3.62
C ILE A 43 -6.19 5.22 -3.47
N ASP A 44 -6.78 4.68 -4.54
CA ASP A 44 -7.18 3.29 -4.62
C ASP A 44 -6.13 2.51 -5.42
N GLY A 45 -5.79 1.29 -4.96
CA GLY A 45 -4.77 0.50 -5.64
C GLY A 45 -4.65 -0.93 -5.13
N ALA A 46 -3.65 -1.63 -5.64
CA ALA A 46 -3.28 -2.95 -5.18
C ALA A 46 -1.76 -3.13 -5.14
N ILE A 47 -1.29 -3.78 -4.08
CA ILE A 47 0.10 -4.20 -3.89
C ILE A 47 0.19 -5.71 -3.89
N VAL A 48 1.37 -6.22 -4.24
CA VAL A 48 1.71 -7.63 -4.13
C VAL A 48 2.74 -7.76 -3.03
N VAL A 49 2.49 -8.64 -2.08
CA VAL A 49 3.36 -8.90 -0.93
C VAL A 49 3.55 -10.41 -0.76
N GLN A 50 4.64 -10.80 -0.11
CA GLN A 50 4.82 -12.21 0.24
C GLN A 50 3.74 -12.64 1.25
N ILE A 51 3.31 -13.89 1.16
CA ILE A 51 2.26 -14.43 2.03
C ILE A 51 2.70 -14.37 3.50
N THR A 52 3.96 -14.71 3.79
CA THR A 52 4.54 -14.66 5.14
C THR A 52 4.54 -13.24 5.71
N GLU A 53 5.00 -12.26 4.92
CA GLU A 53 5.00 -10.84 5.27
C GLU A 53 3.59 -10.33 5.58
N TYR A 54 2.61 -10.68 4.74
CA TYR A 54 1.20 -10.33 4.96
C TYR A 54 0.64 -10.92 6.25
N PHE A 55 0.90 -12.21 6.51
CA PHE A 55 0.41 -12.87 7.72
C PHE A 55 1.04 -12.28 8.98
N GLN A 56 2.34 -12.01 8.97
CA GLN A 56 3.04 -11.40 10.10
C GLN A 56 2.45 -10.01 10.41
N ALA A 57 2.28 -9.17 9.39
CA ALA A 57 1.63 -7.87 9.55
C ALA A 57 0.18 -7.98 10.07
N GLY A 58 -0.54 -9.04 9.69
CA GLY A 58 -1.87 -9.34 10.23
C GLY A 58 -1.85 -9.69 11.72
N ILE A 59 -0.86 -10.46 12.17
CA ILE A 59 -0.68 -10.81 13.59
C ILE A 59 -0.30 -9.57 14.41
N ASP A 60 0.58 -8.74 13.87
CA ASP A 60 1.11 -7.55 14.55
C ASP A 60 0.12 -6.36 14.50
N GLY A 61 -0.94 -6.45 13.70
CA GLY A 61 -1.90 -5.36 13.49
C GLY A 61 -1.37 -4.24 12.59
N GLU A 62 -0.33 -4.52 11.80
CA GLU A 62 0.44 -3.55 11.01
C GLU A 62 0.15 -3.60 9.50
N ILE A 63 -0.93 -4.26 9.07
CA ILE A 63 -1.34 -4.27 7.65
C ILE A 63 -1.39 -2.85 7.03
N PRO A 64 -1.92 -1.81 7.71
CA PRO A 64 -1.90 -0.45 7.18
C PRO A 64 -0.48 0.08 6.88
N GLU A 65 0.48 -0.18 7.77
CA GLU A 65 1.85 0.30 7.62
C GLU A 65 2.59 -0.51 6.53
N LEU A 66 2.35 -1.82 6.45
CA LEU A 66 2.81 -2.65 5.33
C LEU A 66 2.35 -2.08 3.98
N ILE A 67 1.06 -1.72 3.88
CA ILE A 67 0.51 -1.15 2.64
C ILE A 67 1.22 0.16 2.30
N LYS A 68 1.30 1.07 3.26
CA LYS A 68 1.96 2.37 3.10
C LYS A 68 3.41 2.22 2.64
N ASN A 69 4.18 1.35 3.27
CA ASN A 69 5.59 1.10 2.91
C ASN A 69 5.73 0.60 1.47
N LYS A 70 4.91 -0.36 1.04
CA LYS A 70 4.93 -0.88 -0.34
C LYS A 70 4.46 0.15 -1.37
N VAL A 71 3.50 1.00 -1.02
CA VAL A 71 3.07 2.10 -1.90
C VAL A 71 4.20 3.11 -2.07
N VAL A 72 4.83 3.54 -0.98
CA VAL A 72 5.97 4.45 -1.02
C VAL A 72 7.11 3.85 -1.83
N GLU A 73 7.49 2.61 -1.56
CA GLU A 73 8.54 1.87 -2.29
C GLU A 73 8.29 1.86 -3.81
N ARG A 74 7.06 1.58 -4.25
CA ARG A 74 6.73 1.57 -5.68
C ARG A 74 6.73 2.94 -6.33
N LEU A 75 6.34 3.97 -5.59
CA LEU A 75 6.33 5.34 -6.12
C LEU A 75 7.75 5.89 -6.23
N THR A 76 8.60 5.64 -5.22
CA THR A 76 10.00 6.08 -5.23
C THR A 76 10.86 5.26 -6.18
N ALA A 77 10.61 3.95 -6.34
CA ALA A 77 11.32 3.12 -7.32
C ALA A 77 11.13 3.64 -8.75
N ARG A 78 9.91 4.11 -9.08
CA ARG A 78 9.60 4.69 -10.38
C ARG A 78 10.23 6.06 -10.62
N GLU A 79 10.51 6.84 -9.58
CA GLU A 79 11.20 8.13 -9.72
C GLU A 79 12.65 7.93 -10.16
N THR A 80 13.31 6.88 -9.70
CA THR A 80 14.69 6.56 -10.10
C THR A 80 14.77 6.10 -11.56
N GLU A 81 13.82 5.29 -12.04
CA GLU A 81 13.81 4.77 -13.41
C GLU A 81 13.50 5.83 -14.49
N ASN A 82 12.85 6.95 -14.13
CA ASN A 82 12.54 8.04 -15.08
C ASN A 82 13.57 9.17 -15.07
N ALA A 83 14.59 9.09 -14.22
CA ALA A 83 15.67 10.08 -14.11
C ALA A 83 16.95 9.66 -14.87
N GLU A 84 16.93 8.51 -15.56
CA GLU A 84 18.00 7.97 -16.41
C GLU A 84 17.73 8.17 -17.91
#